data_AF-A0A6N8FDB3-F1
#
_entry.id   AF-A0A6N8FDB3-F1
#
_cell.length_a   1.000
_cell.length_b   1.000
_cell.length_c   1.000
_cell.angle_alpha   90.00
_cell.angle_beta   90.00
_cell.angle_gamma   90.00
#
_symmetry.space_group_name_H-M   'P 1'
#
loop_
_entity.id
_entity.type
_entity.pdbx_description
1 polymer ?
#
loop_
_entity_poly.entity_id
_entity_poly.type
_entity_poly.pdbx_seq_one_letter_code
_entity_poly.pdbx_strand_id
1 'polypeptide(L)'
;MLFEKNSYLEQIELWCASHNPSLTLSYQVPLLGEGGTCSLFGELDETPFDLASQLHEHELLVLKQVQSVVDWVHNNTNVDWFGVYLARDNSASERVLTKLSYFGKPSRAEFPLNEEFSKISNNVTVALSGHHKIINDVSEYRANGGEYYTCDPKVQSELCWPIFSAPNNCLQNNNNNNLVQTSPNQK
;
A
#
# COMPACT_ATOMS: atom_id res chain seq x y z
N MET A 1 29.80 16.55 -9.23
CA MET A 1 28.82 15.52 -9.64
C MET A 1 27.47 16.19 -9.53
N LEU A 2 26.92 16.66 -10.65
CA LEU A 2 25.60 17.28 -10.69
C LEU A 2 24.59 16.14 -10.53
N PHE A 3 23.80 16.15 -9.46
CA PHE A 3 22.64 15.26 -9.38
C PHE A 3 21.73 15.63 -10.55
N GLU A 4 21.56 14.72 -11.52
CA GLU A 4 20.50 14.87 -12.50
C GLU A 4 19.19 15.02 -11.73
N LYS A 5 18.53 16.17 -11.94
CA LYS A 5 17.25 16.47 -11.33
C LYS A 5 16.29 15.36 -11.77
N ASN A 6 15.78 14.56 -10.83
CA ASN A 6 14.86 13.47 -11.15
C ASN A 6 13.58 14.10 -11.74
N SER A 7 13.40 13.94 -13.05
CA SER A 7 12.33 14.60 -13.80
C SER A 7 10.94 14.18 -13.32
N TYR A 8 10.78 12.99 -12.74
CA TYR A 8 9.50 12.53 -12.21
C TYR A 8 9.15 13.18 -10.87
N LEU A 9 10.15 13.40 -10.00
CA LEU A 9 9.92 14.07 -8.73
C LEU A 9 9.40 15.50 -8.96
N GLU A 10 10.04 16.25 -9.86
CA GLU A 10 9.60 17.60 -10.21
C GLU A 10 8.19 17.62 -10.82
N GLN A 11 7.85 16.64 -11.66
CA GLN A 11 6.50 16.50 -12.21
C GLN A 11 5.45 16.24 -11.12
N ILE A 12 5.73 15.34 -10.18
CA ILE A 12 4.81 15.02 -9.08
C ILE A 12 4.65 16.23 -8.15
N GLU A 13 5.72 16.95 -7.83
CA GLU A 13 5.67 18.15 -7.00
C GLU A 13 4.80 19.24 -7.64
N LEU A 14 5.00 19.51 -8.93
CA LEU A 14 4.19 20.48 -9.69
C LEU A 14 2.72 20.06 -9.80
N TRP A 15 2.47 18.76 -10.00
CA TRP A 15 1.12 18.20 -9.99
C TRP A 15 0.46 18.40 -8.63
N CYS A 16 1.10 17.97 -7.54
CA CYS A 16 0.55 18.08 -6.19
C CYS A 16 0.27 19.53 -5.77
N ALA A 17 1.05 20.49 -6.26
CA ALA A 17 0.84 21.91 -5.98
C ALA A 17 -0.37 22.53 -6.70
N SER A 18 -0.80 21.95 -7.83
CA SER A 18 -1.83 22.53 -8.71
C SER A 18 -3.11 21.69 -8.82
N HIS A 19 -3.02 20.39 -8.55
CA HIS A 19 -4.12 19.45 -8.61
C HIS A 19 -4.97 19.49 -7.34
N ASN A 20 -6.30 19.51 -7.52
CA ASN A 20 -7.24 19.40 -6.43
C ASN A 20 -7.99 18.06 -6.56
N PRO A 21 -7.51 16.99 -5.90
CA PRO A 21 -8.06 15.66 -6.08
C PRO A 21 -9.48 15.54 -5.50
N SER A 22 -10.30 14.73 -6.16
CA SER A 22 -11.59 14.28 -5.60
C SER A 22 -11.34 13.12 -4.65
N LEU A 23 -11.74 13.26 -3.38
CA LEU A 23 -11.44 12.24 -2.38
C LEU A 23 -12.39 11.04 -2.49
N THR A 24 -11.82 9.84 -2.63
CA THR A 24 -12.57 8.60 -2.48
C THR A 24 -12.66 8.25 -1.00
N LEU A 25 -13.81 8.56 -0.40
CA LEU A 25 -14.06 8.32 1.04
C LEU A 25 -14.78 7.00 1.33
N SER A 26 -15.18 6.29 0.28
CA SER A 26 -15.73 4.94 0.38
C SER A 26 -15.48 4.21 -0.93
N TYR A 27 -15.24 2.89 -0.86
CA TYR A 27 -14.96 2.08 -2.04
C TYR A 27 -15.36 0.61 -1.83
N GLN A 28 -15.67 -0.04 -2.95
CA GLN A 28 -15.99 -1.47 -2.93
C GLN A 28 -14.76 -2.31 -2.61
N VAL A 29 -14.99 -3.38 -1.85
CA VAL A 29 -13.98 -4.36 -1.45
C VAL A 29 -14.44 -5.77 -1.82
N PRO A 30 -13.51 -6.69 -2.10
CA PRO A 30 -13.85 -8.10 -2.26
C PRO A 30 -14.49 -8.66 -0.99
N LEU A 31 -15.45 -9.57 -1.16
CA LEU A 31 -15.91 -10.39 -0.06
C LEU A 31 -14.73 -11.24 0.46
N LEU A 32 -14.53 -11.22 1.78
CA LEU A 32 -13.44 -11.96 2.41
C LEU A 32 -13.90 -13.36 2.80
N GLY A 33 -13.09 -14.36 2.47
CA GLY A 33 -13.27 -15.75 2.85
C GLY A 33 -12.52 -16.12 4.12
N GLU A 34 -12.42 -17.43 4.37
CA GLU A 34 -11.72 -17.97 5.53
C GLU A 34 -10.24 -17.50 5.54
N GLY A 35 -9.73 -17.14 6.73
CA GLY A 35 -8.38 -16.60 6.91
C GLY A 35 -8.15 -15.20 6.31
N GLY A 36 -9.21 -14.50 5.88
CA GLY A 36 -9.09 -13.16 5.27
C GLY A 36 -8.52 -13.18 3.84
N THR A 37 -8.55 -14.34 3.19
CA THR A 37 -8.30 -14.46 1.75
C THR A 37 -9.48 -13.89 0.96
N CYS A 38 -9.32 -13.49 -0.31
CA CYS A 38 -10.50 -13.17 -1.13
C CYS A 38 -11.32 -14.46 -1.31
N SER A 39 -12.60 -14.47 -0.90
CA SER A 39 -13.42 -15.68 -0.90
C SER A 39 -13.58 -16.25 -2.32
N LEU A 40 -14.00 -15.40 -3.25
CA LEU A 40 -14.24 -15.72 -4.66
C LEU A 40 -13.84 -14.52 -5.52
N PHE A 41 -13.11 -14.78 -6.61
CA PHE A 41 -12.68 -13.71 -7.51
C PHE A 41 -13.89 -13.02 -8.14
N GLY A 42 -14.04 -11.72 -7.87
CA GLY A 42 -15.09 -10.88 -8.45
C GLY A 42 -16.34 -10.74 -7.59
N GLU A 43 -16.45 -11.44 -6.46
CA GLU A 43 -17.51 -11.16 -5.48
C GLU A 43 -17.09 -9.99 -4.58
N LEU A 44 -17.94 -8.97 -4.53
CA LEU A 44 -17.75 -7.78 -3.72
C LEU A 44 -18.66 -7.84 -2.50
N ASP A 45 -18.22 -7.25 -1.40
CA ASP A 45 -19.10 -7.00 -0.27
C ASP A 45 -20.26 -6.09 -0.71
N GLU A 46 -21.47 -6.35 -0.21
CA GLU A 46 -22.63 -5.51 -0.50
C GLU A 46 -22.43 -4.10 0.07
N THR A 47 -21.72 -4.01 1.19
CA THR A 47 -21.44 -2.75 1.87
C THR A 47 -20.03 -2.29 1.53
N PRO A 48 -19.87 -1.13 0.85
CA PRO A 48 -18.57 -0.53 0.62
C PRO A 48 -17.82 -0.27 1.93
N PHE A 49 -16.50 -0.34 1.89
CA PHE A 49 -15.69 0.11 3.00
C PHE A 49 -15.82 1.63 3.14
N ASP A 50 -16.22 2.09 4.33
CA ASP A 50 -16.33 3.51 4.65
C ASP A 50 -15.02 4.02 5.25
N LEU A 51 -14.14 4.53 4.39
CA LEU A 51 -12.84 5.04 4.80
C LEU A 51 -12.98 6.29 5.69
N ALA A 52 -13.95 7.16 5.42
CA ALA A 52 -14.14 8.39 6.18
C ALA A 52 -14.40 8.13 7.66
N SER A 53 -15.19 7.12 8.01
CA SER A 53 -15.46 6.78 9.41
C SER A 53 -14.27 6.12 10.12
N GLN A 54 -13.28 5.61 9.38
CA GLN A 54 -12.08 5.03 9.98
C GLN A 54 -11.00 6.08 10.24
N LEU A 55 -10.89 7.13 9.44
CA LEU A 55 -9.79 8.10 9.51
C LEU A 55 -9.94 9.15 10.60
N HIS A 56 -8.83 9.49 11.26
CA HIS A 56 -8.68 10.67 12.09
C HIS A 56 -8.49 11.93 11.22
N GLU A 57 -8.74 13.11 11.79
CA GLU A 57 -8.64 14.39 11.06
C GLU A 57 -7.27 14.61 10.40
N HIS A 58 -6.18 14.29 11.09
CA HIS A 58 -4.84 14.42 10.51
C HIS A 58 -4.58 13.43 9.37
N GLU A 59 -5.20 12.26 9.38
CA GLU A 59 -5.09 11.26 8.31
C GLU A 59 -5.92 11.66 7.09
N LEU A 60 -7.03 12.39 7.27
CA LEU A 60 -7.78 13.00 6.16
C LEU A 60 -6.94 14.02 5.39
N LEU A 61 -6.06 14.77 6.07
CA LEU A 61 -5.12 15.66 5.41
C LEU A 61 -4.09 14.89 4.57
N VAL A 62 -3.58 13.77 5.10
CA VAL A 62 -2.67 12.87 4.38
C VAL A 62 -3.38 12.24 3.18
N LEU A 63 -4.63 11.80 3.33
CA LEU A 63 -5.44 11.23 2.27
C LEU A 63 -5.51 12.16 1.05
N LYS A 64 -5.68 13.47 1.25
CA LYS A 64 -5.71 14.43 0.13
C LYS A 64 -4.40 14.45 -0.65
N GLN A 65 -3.26 14.43 0.03
CA GLN A 65 -1.95 14.41 -0.64
C GLN A 65 -1.73 13.09 -1.36
N VAL A 66 -2.07 11.98 -0.71
CA VAL A 66 -1.94 10.62 -1.26
C VAL A 66 -2.82 10.44 -2.49
N GLN A 67 -4.07 10.90 -2.46
CA GLN A 67 -4.97 10.85 -3.62
C GLN A 67 -4.38 11.63 -4.80
N SER A 68 -3.74 12.78 -4.56
CA SER A 68 -3.08 13.54 -5.62
C SER A 68 -1.95 12.75 -6.29
N VAL A 69 -1.13 12.03 -5.51
CA VAL A 69 -0.06 11.16 -6.03
C VAL A 69 -0.65 9.98 -6.81
N VAL A 70 -1.69 9.33 -6.28
CA VAL A 70 -2.39 8.22 -6.96
C VAL A 70 -2.95 8.68 -8.31
N ASP A 71 -3.59 9.86 -8.34
CA ASP A 71 -4.11 10.46 -9.58
C ASP A 71 -2.98 10.74 -10.58
N TRP A 72 -1.82 11.23 -10.10
CA TRP A 72 -0.67 11.44 -10.98
C TRP A 72 -0.17 10.13 -11.58
N VAL A 73 0.00 9.08 -10.76
CA VAL A 73 0.45 7.77 -11.23
C VAL A 73 -0.52 7.20 -12.27
N HIS A 74 -1.83 7.33 -12.03
CA HIS A 74 -2.85 6.88 -12.96
C HIS A 74 -2.76 7.58 -14.31
N ASN A 75 -2.52 8.89 -14.32
CA ASN A 75 -2.49 9.69 -15.56
C ASN A 75 -1.17 9.60 -16.33
N ASN A 76 -0.07 9.21 -15.68
CA ASN A 76 1.28 9.31 -16.25
C ASN A 76 2.00 7.97 -16.39
N THR A 77 1.38 6.87 -15.97
CA THR A 77 1.96 5.53 -16.05
C THR A 77 0.94 4.54 -16.61
N ASN A 78 1.41 3.36 -17.02
CA ASN A 78 0.57 2.28 -17.54
C ASN A 78 0.42 1.11 -16.55
N VAL A 79 0.54 1.37 -15.24
CA VAL A 79 0.33 0.31 -14.24
C VAL A 79 -1.16 0.02 -14.12
N ASP A 80 -1.56 -1.25 -14.00
CA ASP A 80 -2.97 -1.63 -13.90
C ASP A 80 -3.57 -1.37 -12.52
N TRP A 81 -2.72 -1.33 -11.50
CA TRP A 81 -3.11 -1.12 -10.10
C TRP A 81 -2.01 -0.36 -9.36
N PHE A 82 -2.41 0.64 -8.60
CA PHE A 82 -1.52 1.35 -7.69
C PHE A 82 -2.32 1.82 -6.48
N GLY A 83 -1.74 1.73 -5.29
CA GLY A 83 -2.38 2.17 -4.07
C GLY A 83 -1.41 2.40 -2.94
N VAL A 84 -1.85 3.19 -1.97
CA VAL A 84 -1.06 3.57 -0.80
C VAL A 84 -1.81 3.15 0.45
N TYR A 85 -1.09 2.50 1.36
CA TYR A 85 -1.61 2.01 2.63
C TYR A 85 -0.97 2.75 3.80
N LEU A 86 -1.76 2.98 4.85
CA LEU A 86 -1.31 3.57 6.11
C LEU A 86 -1.26 2.50 7.20
N ALA A 87 -0.11 2.39 7.86
CA ALA A 87 0.03 1.55 9.05
C ALA A 87 -0.54 2.28 10.26
N ARG A 88 -1.64 1.76 10.82
CA ARG A 88 -2.39 2.41 11.90
C ARG A 88 -3.11 1.39 12.78
N ASP A 89 -3.73 1.89 13.85
CA ASP A 89 -4.68 1.11 14.63
C ASP A 89 -6.10 1.46 14.13
N ASN A 90 -6.93 0.44 13.91
CA ASN A 90 -8.31 0.63 13.47
C ASN A 90 -9.25 0.96 14.65
N SER A 91 -10.53 1.14 14.37
CA SER A 91 -11.55 1.43 15.40
C SER A 91 -11.71 0.32 16.45
N ALA A 92 -11.30 -0.91 16.14
CA ALA A 92 -11.24 -2.04 17.06
C ALA A 92 -9.90 -2.13 17.85
N SER A 93 -9.01 -1.14 17.72
CA SER A 93 -7.66 -1.14 18.30
C SER A 93 -6.77 -2.27 17.79
N GLU A 94 -7.02 -2.76 16.58
CA GLU A 94 -6.19 -3.76 15.91
C GLU A 94 -5.17 -3.06 15.00
N ARG A 95 -3.95 -3.59 14.98
CA ARG A 95 -2.88 -3.08 14.12
C ARG A 95 -3.12 -3.53 12.68
N VAL A 96 -3.27 -2.56 11.77
CA VAL A 96 -3.62 -2.82 10.36
C VAL A 96 -2.83 -1.95 9.37
N LEU A 97 -2.81 -2.38 8.11
CA LEU A 97 -2.53 -1.53 6.95
C LEU A 97 -3.84 -1.16 6.26
N THR A 98 -4.28 0.10 6.39
CA THR A 98 -5.52 0.60 5.79
C THR A 98 -5.23 1.28 4.45
N LYS A 99 -5.90 0.86 3.38
CA LYS A 99 -5.79 1.46 2.05
C LYS A 99 -6.38 2.87 2.05
N LEU A 100 -5.54 3.87 1.85
CA LEU A 100 -5.96 5.28 1.80
C LEU A 100 -6.53 5.64 0.43
N SER A 101 -5.79 5.37 -0.63
CA SER A 101 -6.21 5.68 -1.99
C SER A 101 -5.58 4.70 -2.97
N TYR A 102 -6.29 4.42 -4.05
CA TYR A 102 -5.85 3.52 -5.10
C TYR A 102 -6.64 3.75 -6.39
N PHE A 103 -6.14 3.18 -7.49
CA PHE A 103 -6.92 2.88 -8.69
C PHE A 103 -6.68 1.43 -9.13
N GLY A 104 -7.50 0.95 -10.06
CA GLY A 104 -7.48 -0.42 -10.54
C GLY A 104 -8.61 -1.25 -9.94
N LYS A 105 -8.50 -2.58 -10.01
CA LYS A 105 -9.56 -3.46 -9.49
C LYS A 105 -9.76 -3.34 -7.98
N PRO A 106 -10.99 -3.57 -7.48
CA PRO A 106 -11.26 -3.68 -6.05
C PRO A 106 -10.32 -4.69 -5.38
N SER A 107 -9.80 -4.28 -4.23
CA SER A 107 -8.90 -5.07 -3.39
C SER A 107 -9.20 -4.78 -1.92
N ARG A 108 -8.67 -5.62 -1.04
CA ARG A 108 -8.88 -5.52 0.41
C ARG A 108 -8.61 -4.10 0.94
N ALA A 109 -9.49 -3.63 1.83
CA ALA A 109 -9.34 -2.34 2.50
C ALA A 109 -8.22 -2.38 3.56
N GLU A 110 -8.27 -3.37 4.45
CA GLU A 110 -7.35 -3.47 5.58
C GLU A 110 -6.65 -4.82 5.63
N PHE A 111 -5.33 -4.82 5.76
CA PHE A 111 -4.56 -6.03 6.05
C PHE A 111 -4.19 -6.08 7.54
N PRO A 112 -4.39 -7.22 8.24
CA PRO A 112 -3.86 -7.41 9.58
C PRO A 112 -2.34 -7.26 9.56
N LEU A 113 -1.81 -6.34 10.37
CA LEU A 113 -0.40 -6.03 10.36
C LEU A 113 0.30 -6.82 11.47
N ASN A 114 0.54 -8.11 11.19
CA ASN A 114 1.16 -9.07 12.10
C ASN A 114 2.03 -10.10 11.36
N GLU A 115 2.82 -10.87 12.12
CA GLU A 115 3.76 -11.87 11.57
C GLU A 115 3.08 -13.05 10.87
N GLU A 116 1.85 -13.39 11.24
CA GLU A 116 1.13 -14.48 10.58
C GLU A 116 0.73 -14.08 9.17
N PHE A 117 0.16 -12.89 9.02
CA PHE A 117 -0.32 -12.39 7.74
C PHE A 117 0.84 -11.95 6.82
N SER A 118 2.00 -11.59 7.38
CA SER A 118 3.20 -11.26 6.59
C SER A 118 3.68 -12.45 5.76
N LYS A 119 3.43 -13.68 6.19
CA LYS A 119 3.82 -14.89 5.45
C LYS A 119 3.20 -14.96 4.05
N ILE A 120 2.03 -14.36 3.85
CA ILE A 120 1.28 -14.41 2.59
C ILE A 120 1.13 -13.05 1.90
N SER A 121 1.30 -11.94 2.62
CA SER A 121 1.09 -10.59 2.09
C SER A 121 2.40 -9.83 1.91
N ASN A 122 2.64 -9.40 0.67
CA ASN A 122 3.76 -8.53 0.32
C ASN A 122 3.69 -7.19 1.05
N ASN A 123 2.51 -6.56 1.07
CA ASN A 123 2.28 -5.29 1.76
C ASN A 123 2.62 -5.39 3.25
N VAL A 124 2.17 -6.45 3.94
CA VAL A 124 2.45 -6.66 5.36
C VAL A 124 3.93 -7.00 5.59
N THR A 125 4.54 -7.81 4.72
CA THR A 125 5.99 -8.06 4.76
C THR A 125 6.79 -6.76 4.69
N VAL A 126 6.48 -5.89 3.73
CA VAL A 126 7.18 -4.62 3.54
C VAL A 126 6.96 -3.68 4.73
N ALA A 127 5.72 -3.59 5.22
CA ALA A 127 5.41 -2.75 6.37
C ALA A 127 6.14 -3.18 7.65
N LEU A 128 6.26 -4.49 7.91
CA LEU A 128 6.95 -5.01 9.09
C LEU A 128 8.48 -4.95 8.96
N SER A 129 9.00 -5.23 7.77
CA SER A 129 10.46 -5.29 7.54
C SER A 129 11.08 -3.92 7.28
N GLY A 130 10.31 -2.95 6.77
CA GLY A 130 10.86 -1.70 6.25
C GLY A 130 11.71 -1.87 4.99
N HIS A 131 11.66 -3.04 4.34
CA HIS A 131 12.39 -3.33 3.12
C HIS A 131 11.42 -3.46 1.95
N HIS A 132 11.79 -2.89 0.80
CA HIS A 132 10.99 -3.04 -0.41
C HIS A 132 10.96 -4.51 -0.85
N LYS A 133 9.91 -4.87 -1.57
CA LYS A 133 9.77 -6.19 -2.21
C LYS A 133 9.45 -5.99 -3.68
N ILE A 134 10.21 -6.67 -4.53
CA ILE A 134 10.02 -6.68 -5.98
C ILE A 134 9.75 -8.13 -6.40
N ILE A 135 8.66 -8.33 -7.13
CA ILE A 135 8.33 -9.57 -7.81
C ILE A 135 8.21 -9.24 -9.29
N ASN A 136 9.23 -9.61 -10.08
CA ASN A 136 9.25 -9.33 -11.51
C ASN A 136 8.31 -10.25 -12.31
N ASP A 137 8.09 -11.46 -11.82
CA ASP A 137 7.16 -12.44 -12.39
C ASP A 137 6.48 -13.22 -11.26
N VAL A 138 5.17 -13.01 -11.11
CA VAL A 138 4.34 -13.66 -10.08
C VAL A 138 4.23 -15.16 -10.33
N SER A 139 4.18 -15.60 -11.59
CA SER A 139 4.06 -17.02 -11.93
C SER A 139 5.32 -17.77 -11.54
N GLU A 140 6.50 -17.24 -11.89
CA GLU A 140 7.79 -17.80 -11.53
C GLU A 140 8.00 -17.79 -10.01
N TYR A 141 7.70 -16.66 -9.35
CA TYR A 141 7.83 -16.53 -7.90
C TYR A 141 7.02 -17.60 -7.16
N ARG A 142 5.76 -17.84 -7.58
CA ARG A 142 4.91 -18.89 -7.00
C ARG A 142 5.40 -20.29 -7.32
N ALA A 143 5.87 -20.54 -8.55
CA ALA A 143 6.41 -21.84 -8.94
C ALA A 143 7.63 -22.25 -8.09
N ASN A 144 8.39 -21.26 -7.61
CA ASN A 144 9.52 -21.45 -6.71
C ASN A 144 9.13 -21.52 -5.22
N GLY A 145 7.83 -21.66 -4.90
CA GLY A 145 7.33 -21.76 -3.53
C GLY A 145 7.13 -20.42 -2.83
N GLY A 146 7.14 -19.30 -3.57
CA GLY A 146 6.83 -17.99 -3.03
C GLY A 146 5.36 -17.84 -2.67
N GLU A 147 5.07 -17.57 -1.40
CA GLU A 147 3.72 -17.26 -0.92
C GLU A 147 3.25 -15.93 -1.49
N TYR A 148 2.04 -15.92 -2.07
CA TYR A 148 1.47 -14.78 -2.78
C TYR A 148 -0.05 -14.68 -2.58
N TYR A 149 -0.48 -13.69 -1.81
CA TYR A 149 -1.88 -13.30 -1.71
C TYR A 149 -2.40 -12.82 -3.07
N THR A 150 -3.28 -13.60 -3.70
CA THR A 150 -3.83 -13.28 -5.02
C THR A 150 -5.20 -12.63 -4.87
N CYS A 151 -5.29 -11.31 -5.07
CA CYS A 151 -6.58 -10.60 -5.18
C CYS A 151 -7.06 -10.47 -6.63
N ASP A 152 -6.13 -10.40 -7.58
CA ASP A 152 -6.41 -10.41 -9.02
C ASP A 152 -5.47 -11.41 -9.71
N PRO A 153 -5.99 -12.46 -10.36
CA PRO A 153 -5.15 -13.46 -11.04
C PRO A 153 -4.41 -12.89 -12.26
N LYS A 154 -4.70 -11.65 -12.68
CA LYS A 154 -4.01 -10.98 -13.78
C LYS A 154 -2.70 -10.29 -13.38
N VAL A 155 -2.37 -10.20 -12.09
CA VAL A 155 -1.13 -9.55 -11.65
C VAL A 155 0.07 -10.36 -12.15
N GLN A 156 0.91 -9.73 -12.97
CA GLN A 156 2.11 -10.35 -13.54
C GLN A 156 3.38 -9.99 -12.78
N SER A 157 3.43 -8.79 -12.20
CA SER A 157 4.56 -8.27 -11.44
C SER A 157 4.06 -7.34 -10.34
N GLU A 158 4.82 -7.19 -9.26
CA GLU A 158 4.46 -6.32 -8.13
C GLU A 158 5.70 -5.64 -7.54
N LEU A 159 5.57 -4.36 -7.21
CA LEU A 159 6.52 -3.61 -6.40
C LEU A 159 5.79 -3.05 -5.17
N CYS A 160 6.28 -3.42 -3.99
CA CYS A 160 5.86 -2.84 -2.72
C CYS A 160 7.03 -2.03 -2.14
N TRP A 161 6.82 -0.74 -1.88
CA TRP A 161 7.85 0.14 -1.36
C TRP A 161 7.45 0.78 -0.02
N PRO A 162 8.31 0.74 1.01
CA PRO A 162 8.01 1.34 2.31
C PRO A 162 8.06 2.87 2.26
N ILE A 163 7.06 3.54 2.85
CA ILE A 163 7.03 4.99 3.02
C ILE A 163 7.26 5.31 4.50
N PHE A 164 8.28 6.13 4.76
CA PHE A 164 8.73 6.45 6.12
C PHE A 164 8.36 7.89 6.46
N SER A 165 7.70 8.10 7.61
CA SER A 165 7.43 9.45 8.14
C SER A 165 8.66 10.11 8.79
N ALA A 166 9.65 9.29 9.16
CA ALA A 166 10.97 9.66 9.67
C ALA A 166 11.94 8.48 9.39
N PRO A 167 13.27 8.67 9.41
CA PRO A 167 14.22 7.58 9.25
C PRO A 167 13.88 6.39 10.16
N ASN A 168 13.75 5.19 9.59
CA ASN A 168 13.37 3.93 10.26
C ASN A 168 11.93 3.85 10.81
N ASN A 169 11.03 4.76 10.43
CA ASN A 169 9.68 4.84 10.97
C ASN A 169 8.58 4.44 9.95
N CYS A 170 8.64 3.21 9.42
CA CYS A 170 7.49 2.59 8.75
C CYS A 170 6.37 2.30 9.75
N LEU A 171 6.72 2.24 11.03
CA LEU A 171 5.88 1.85 12.15
C LEU A 171 6.17 2.81 13.31
N GLN A 172 5.38 3.87 13.45
CA GLN A 172 5.42 4.62 14.72
C GLN A 172 4.87 3.72 15.82
N ASN A 173 5.77 3.14 16.61
CA ASN A 173 5.57 2.99 18.04
C ASN A 173 6.92 3.26 18.72
N ASN A 174 6.99 4.36 19.48
CA ASN A 174 8.21 4.95 20.06
C ASN A 174 8.91 4.08 21.13
N ASN A 175 8.72 2.77 21.18
CA ASN A 175 9.11 1.97 22.35
C ASN A 175 9.81 0.64 22.10
N ASN A 176 10.44 0.36 20.94
CA ASN A 176 11.34 -0.80 20.84
C ASN A 176 12.50 -0.59 19.86
N ASN A 177 13.71 -0.45 20.43
CA ASN A 177 15.00 -0.35 19.75
C ASN A 177 15.40 -1.67 19.08
N ASN A 178 14.85 -1.97 17.90
CA ASN A 178 15.48 -2.93 16.98
C ASN A 178 15.67 -2.26 15.62
N LEU A 179 16.71 -1.42 15.56
CA LEU A 179 17.24 -0.86 14.34
C LEU A 179 17.76 -2.00 13.46
N VAL A 180 17.06 -2.36 12.39
CA VAL A 180 17.73 -2.91 11.22
C VAL A 180 18.41 -1.72 10.55
N GLN A 181 19.73 -1.61 10.76
CA GLN A 181 20.55 -0.68 10.01
C GLN A 181 20.40 -1.01 8.53
N THR A 182 19.89 -0.05 7.74
CA THR A 182 19.99 -0.13 6.29
C THR A 182 21.48 -0.16 5.93
N SER A 183 21.93 -1.29 5.38
CA SER A 183 23.32 -1.43 4.96
C SER A 183 23.60 -0.47 3.80
N PRO A 184 24.67 0.35 3.86
CA PRO A 184 24.95 1.39 2.87
C PRO A 184 25.50 0.87 1.53
N ASN A 185 25.36 -0.41 1.21
CA ASN A 185 25.95 -1.02 0.02
C ASN A 185 24.97 -1.98 -0.66
N GLN A 186 24.19 -1.47 -1.62
CA GLN A 186 23.80 -2.25 -2.78
C GLN A 186 24.05 -1.40 -4.03
N LYS A 187 25.09 -1.79 -4.76
CA LYS A 187 25.35 -1.42 -6.15
C LYS A 187 24.40 -2.20 -7.06
#